data_AF-A0A1F9I2T0-F1
#
_entry.id   AF-A0A1F9I2T0-F1
#
_cell.length_a   1.000
_cell.length_b   1.000
_cell.length_c   1.000
_cell.angle_alpha   90.00
_cell.angle_beta   90.00
_cell.angle_gamma   90.00
#
_symmetry.space_group_name_H-M   'P 1'
#
loop_
_entity.id
_entity.type
_entity.pdbx_description
1 polymer ?
#
loop_
_entity_poly.entity_id
_entity_poly.type
_entity_poly.pdbx_seq_one_letter_code
_entity_poly.pdbx_strand_id
1 'polypeptide(L)'
;MSRIRICKEENCHNVQTTGGYCRLHYLKNWKKIKQETSTRAAKRLSRYIDSICKEHPKKYLEVIKEDINSDKFKKRDNTTDEVDELYRIFNEPTYEEDIERLIHDLKIEKGF
;
A
#
# COMPACT_ATOMS: atom_id res chain seq x y z
N MET A 1 -25.68 -28.22 0.64
CA MET A 1 -24.29 -28.69 0.58
C MET A 1 -23.38 -27.49 0.30
N SER A 2 -22.45 -27.18 1.21
CA SER A 2 -21.50 -26.08 1.02
C SER A 2 -20.54 -26.41 -0.12
N ARG A 3 -20.51 -25.57 -1.17
CA ARG A 3 -19.59 -25.75 -2.29
C ARG A 3 -18.16 -25.47 -1.81
N ILE A 4 -17.31 -26.49 -1.79
CA ILE A 4 -15.88 -26.35 -1.49
C ILE A 4 -15.24 -25.58 -2.65
N ARG A 5 -14.59 -24.46 -2.35
CA ARG A 5 -13.84 -23.68 -3.34
C ARG A 5 -12.37 -24.09 -3.30
N ILE A 6 -11.75 -24.20 -4.46
CA ILE A 6 -10.34 -24.57 -4.62
C ILE A 6 -9.49 -23.28 -4.67
N CYS A 7 -8.22 -23.40 -4.28
CA CYS A 7 -7.23 -22.34 -4.38
C CYS A 7 -7.14 -21.75 -5.79
N LYS A 8 -6.94 -20.43 -5.90
CA LYS A 8 -6.76 -19.72 -7.17
C LYS A 8 -5.39 -19.90 -7.84
N GLU A 9 -4.36 -20.29 -7.08
CA GLU A 9 -3.03 -20.54 -7.63
C GLU A 9 -3.07 -21.70 -8.63
N GLU A 10 -2.40 -21.54 -9.77
CA GLU A 10 -2.31 -22.58 -10.80
C GLU A 10 -1.76 -23.89 -10.21
N ASN A 11 -2.34 -25.01 -10.64
CA ASN A 11 -1.99 -26.36 -10.19
C ASN A 11 -2.14 -26.62 -8.68
N CYS A 12 -2.83 -25.75 -7.93
CA CYS A 12 -3.12 -25.98 -6.51
C CYS A 12 -4.54 -26.53 -6.30
N HIS A 13 -4.63 -27.78 -5.84
CA HIS A 13 -5.90 -28.46 -5.55
C HIS A 13 -6.35 -28.33 -4.08
N ASN A 14 -5.63 -27.54 -3.28
CA ASN A 14 -5.97 -27.34 -1.88
C ASN A 14 -7.24 -26.51 -1.70
N VAL A 15 -7.94 -26.77 -0.60
CA VAL A 15 -9.14 -26.00 -0.21
C VAL A 15 -8.78 -24.53 0.02
N GLN A 16 -9.60 -23.66 -0.54
CA GLN A 16 -9.53 -22.22 -0.33
C GLN A 16 -9.89 -21.88 1.12
N THR A 17 -9.08 -21.01 1.72
CA THR A 17 -9.25 -20.54 3.11
C THR A 17 -9.55 -19.05 3.14
N THR A 18 -8.59 -18.23 2.71
CA THR A 18 -8.67 -16.75 2.79
C THR A 18 -8.30 -16.12 1.44
N GLY A 19 -9.00 -15.05 1.05
CA GLY A 19 -8.63 -14.22 -0.10
C GLY A 19 -8.66 -14.91 -1.47
N GLY A 20 -9.22 -16.12 -1.55
CA GLY A 20 -9.21 -16.91 -2.78
C GLY A 20 -8.15 -18.03 -2.82
N TYR A 21 -7.27 -18.12 -1.82
CA TYR A 21 -6.13 -19.03 -1.83
C TYR A 21 -6.21 -20.05 -0.69
N CYS A 22 -5.45 -21.14 -0.81
CA CYS A 22 -5.15 -21.99 0.35
C CYS A 22 -4.21 -21.26 1.31
N ARG A 23 -4.05 -21.77 2.54
CA ARG A 23 -3.26 -21.08 3.59
C ARG A 23 -1.84 -20.74 3.12
N LEU A 24 -1.17 -21.68 2.45
CA LEU A 24 0.20 -21.50 1.96
C LEU A 24 0.28 -20.44 0.86
N HIS A 25 -0.59 -20.50 -0.14
CA HIS A 25 -0.58 -19.53 -1.24
C HIS A 25 -1.11 -18.15 -0.84
N TYR A 26 -1.95 -18.06 0.19
CA TYR A 26 -2.30 -16.78 0.79
C TYR A 26 -1.07 -16.12 1.41
N LEU A 27 -0.28 -16.88 2.18
CA LEU A 27 0.97 -16.39 2.78
C LEU A 27 2.02 -16.09 1.71
N LYS A 28 2.12 -16.85 0.63
CA LYS A 28 3.03 -16.53 -0.49
C LYS A 28 2.65 -15.21 -1.17
N ASN A 29 1.36 -14.99 -1.38
CA ASN A 29 0.83 -13.84 -2.12
C ASN A 29 0.47 -12.63 -1.24
N TRP A 30 0.78 -12.65 0.06
CA TRP A 30 0.24 -11.69 1.04
C TRP A 30 0.57 -10.22 0.69
N LYS A 31 1.82 -9.93 0.29
CA LYS A 31 2.27 -8.58 -0.09
C LYS A 31 1.44 -8.06 -1.27
N LYS A 32 1.29 -8.89 -2.30
CA LYS A 32 0.52 -8.58 -3.50
C LYS A 32 -0.97 -8.37 -3.19
N ILE A 33 -1.57 -9.26 -2.39
CA ILE A 33 -2.97 -9.12 -1.94
C ILE A 33 -3.14 -7.80 -1.19
N LYS A 34 -2.23 -7.47 -0.27
CA LYS A 34 -2.28 -6.22 0.49
C LYS A 34 -2.18 -4.99 -0.42
N GLN A 35 -1.25 -4.98 -1.37
CA GLN A 35 -1.10 -3.91 -2.35
C GLN A 35 -2.36 -3.75 -3.23
N GLU A 36 -2.92 -4.85 -3.73
CA GLU A 36 -4.16 -4.83 -4.50
C GLU A 36 -5.36 -4.31 -3.66
N THR A 37 -5.45 -4.67 -2.38
CA THR A 37 -6.50 -4.16 -1.50
C THR A 37 -6.35 -2.66 -1.25
N SER A 38 -5.12 -2.18 -1.02
CA SER A 38 -4.83 -0.75 -0.83
C SER A 38 -5.18 0.07 -2.09
N THR A 39 -4.74 -0.39 -3.27
CA THR A 39 -5.03 0.29 -4.53
C THR A 39 -6.53 0.30 -4.86
N ARG A 40 -7.27 -0.78 -4.54
CA ARG A 40 -8.73 -0.81 -4.68
C ARG A 40 -9.42 0.16 -3.72
N ALA A 41 -8.93 0.25 -2.47
CA ALA A 41 -9.46 1.20 -1.49
C ALA A 41 -9.25 2.65 -1.96
N ALA A 42 -8.04 2.98 -2.43
CA ALA A 42 -7.73 4.30 -3.01
C ALA A 42 -8.65 4.63 -4.19
N LYS A 43 -8.83 3.72 -5.15
CA LYS A 43 -9.75 3.92 -6.29
C LYS A 43 -11.20 4.13 -5.84
N ARG A 44 -11.65 3.41 -4.81
CA ARG A 44 -13.00 3.58 -4.25
C ARG A 44 -13.16 4.96 -3.61
N LEU A 45 -12.16 5.41 -2.86
CA LEU A 45 -12.14 6.75 -2.27
C LEU A 45 -12.16 7.83 -3.35
N SER A 46 -11.33 7.72 -4.39
CA SER A 46 -11.32 8.67 -5.51
C SER A 46 -12.70 8.79 -6.15
N ARG A 47 -13.36 7.66 -6.46
CA ARG A 47 -14.72 7.68 -7.03
C ARG A 47 -15.74 8.32 -6.10
N TYR A 48 -15.60 8.12 -4.80
CA TYR A 48 -16.47 8.73 -3.80
C TYR A 48 -16.27 10.25 -3.76
N ILE A 49 -15.01 10.71 -3.74
CA ILE A 49 -14.67 12.14 -3.85
C ILE A 49 -15.26 12.72 -5.14
N ASP A 50 -15.06 12.06 -6.28
CA ASP A 50 -15.61 12.50 -7.56
C ASP A 50 -17.13 12.65 -7.53
N SER A 51 -17.84 11.73 -6.85
CA SER A 51 -19.29 11.82 -6.70
C SER A 51 -19.72 13.02 -5.87
N ILE A 52 -19.03 13.29 -4.75
CA ILE A 52 -19.31 14.46 -3.90
C ILE A 52 -18.99 15.76 -4.65
N CYS A 53 -17.86 15.81 -5.35
CA CYS A 53 -17.45 16.98 -6.12
C CYS A 53 -18.45 17.31 -7.24
N LYS A 54 -19.07 16.30 -7.86
CA LYS A 54 -20.14 16.50 -8.85
C LYS A 54 -21.43 17.02 -8.22
N GLU A 55 -21.78 16.54 -7.02
CA GLU A 55 -23.03 16.91 -6.34
C GLU A 55 -22.96 18.30 -5.70
N HIS A 56 -21.78 18.72 -5.21
CA HIS A 56 -21.60 19.96 -4.49
C HIS A 56 -20.38 20.79 -4.96
N PRO A 57 -20.33 21.22 -6.22
CA PRO A 57 -19.18 21.94 -6.77
C PRO A 57 -18.94 23.29 -6.07
N LYS A 58 -20.00 24.02 -5.71
CA LYS A 58 -19.88 25.35 -5.07
C LYS A 58 -19.31 25.26 -3.65
N LYS A 59 -19.81 24.32 -2.84
CA LYS A 59 -19.35 24.12 -1.45
C LYS A 59 -17.88 23.68 -1.42
N TYR A 60 -17.46 22.85 -2.37
CA TYR A 60 -16.07 22.43 -2.50
C TYR A 60 -15.13 23.61 -2.84
N LEU A 61 -15.55 24.49 -3.75
CA LEU A 61 -14.80 25.71 -4.07
C LEU A 61 -14.72 26.67 -2.88
N GLU A 62 -15.75 26.76 -2.05
CA GLU A 62 -15.75 27.57 -0.83
C GLU A 62 -14.74 27.02 0.19
N VAL A 63 -14.77 25.71 0.45
CA VAL A 63 -13.80 25.07 1.36
C VAL A 63 -12.36 25.20 0.86
N ILE A 64 -12.12 25.03 -0.45
CA ILE A 64 -10.78 25.25 -1.03
C ILE A 64 -10.35 26.70 -0.87
N LYS A 65 -11.24 27.67 -1.13
CA LYS A 65 -10.93 29.09 -0.95
C LYS A 65 -10.61 29.41 0.51
N GLU A 66 -11.34 28.84 1.46
CA GLU A 66 -11.07 28.98 2.89
C GLU A 66 -9.73 28.37 3.28
N ASP A 67 -9.41 27.17 2.78
CA ASP A 67 -8.13 26.49 3.08
C ASP A 67 -6.94 27.26 2.49
N ILE A 68 -7.01 27.70 1.24
CA ILE A 68 -5.97 28.52 0.59
C ILE A 68 -5.77 29.84 1.34
N ASN A 69 -6.85 30.46 1.81
CA ASN A 69 -6.76 31.71 2.56
C ASN A 69 -6.36 31.52 4.02
N SER A 70 -6.37 30.28 4.52
CA SER A 70 -6.02 29.97 5.90
C SER A 70 -4.55 30.28 6.19
N ASP A 71 -4.29 30.76 7.40
CA ASP A 71 -2.92 31.02 7.87
C ASP A 71 -2.09 29.73 7.95
N LYS A 72 -2.75 28.56 8.07
CA LYS A 72 -2.08 27.26 8.06
C LYS A 72 -1.50 26.95 6.69
N PHE A 73 -2.25 27.23 5.62
CA PHE A 73 -1.78 27.03 4.25
C PHE A 73 -0.65 28.00 3.90
N LYS A 74 -0.79 29.28 4.28
CA LYS A 74 0.26 30.30 4.06
C LYS A 74 1.56 30.04 4.84
N LYS A 75 1.49 29.31 5.95
CA LYS A 75 2.66 28.90 6.76
C LYS A 75 3.30 27.59 6.29
N ARG A 76 2.73 26.88 5.30
CA ARG A 76 3.28 25.62 4.76
C ARG A 76 4.45 25.82 3.79
N ASP A 77 4.80 27.07 3.45
CA ASP A 77 6.04 27.32 2.73
C ASP A 77 7.25 27.07 3.66
N ASN A 78 7.98 25.99 3.35
CA ASN A 78 9.35 25.63 3.78
C ASN A 78 9.58 24.80 5.06
N THR A 79 8.86 23.70 5.28
CA THR A 79 9.43 22.57 6.04
C THR A 79 9.49 21.31 5.18
N THR A 80 10.45 21.33 4.26
CA THR A 80 10.93 20.17 3.49
C THR A 80 11.25 18.95 4.40
N ASP A 81 11.52 19.21 5.68
CA ASP A 81 11.91 18.20 6.67
C ASP A 81 10.82 17.15 6.98
N GLU A 82 9.53 17.51 6.99
CA GLU A 82 8.46 16.52 7.29
C GLU A 82 8.23 15.52 6.15
N VAL A 83 8.42 15.97 4.91
CA VAL A 83 8.28 15.12 3.72
C VAL A 83 9.49 14.21 3.58
N ASP A 84 10.68 14.69 3.91
CA ASP A 84 11.91 13.90 3.90
C ASP A 84 11.89 12.80 4.98
N GLU A 85 11.41 13.11 6.19
CA GLU A 85 11.25 12.13 7.28
C GLU A 85 10.27 11.01 6.89
N LEU A 86 9.12 11.35 6.32
CA LEU A 86 8.15 10.36 5.85
C LEU A 86 8.72 9.53 4.69
N TYR A 87 9.42 10.15 3.74
CA TYR A 87 10.04 9.45 2.63
C TYR A 87 11.11 8.46 3.10
N ARG A 88 11.89 8.82 4.13
CA ARG A 88 12.84 7.90 4.78
C ARG A 88 12.13 6.75 5.48
N ILE A 89 11.09 7.01 6.27
CA ILE A 89 10.31 5.95 6.96
C ILE A 89 9.67 4.97 5.97
N PHE A 90 9.18 5.47 4.83
CA PHE A 90 8.53 4.63 3.82
C PHE A 90 9.50 3.92 2.87
N ASN A 91 10.72 4.45 2.67
CA ASN A 91 11.75 3.87 1.81
C ASN A 91 12.96 3.32 2.58
N GLU A 92 12.85 3.19 3.91
CA GLU A 92 13.81 2.43 4.71
C GLU A 92 13.96 1.05 4.07
N PRO A 93 15.18 0.59 3.77
CA PRO A 93 15.41 -0.69 3.12
C PRO A 93 14.67 -1.78 3.91
N THR A 94 13.68 -2.39 3.26
CA THR A 94 12.91 -3.44 3.92
C THR A 94 13.86 -4.60 4.24
N TYR A 95 13.60 -5.35 5.32
CA TYR A 95 14.40 -6.48 5.79
C TYR A 95 14.93 -7.45 4.70
N GLU A 96 14.30 -7.49 3.52
CA GLU A 96 14.76 -8.22 2.33
C GLU A 96 16.14 -7.74 1.83
N GLU A 97 16.38 -6.43 1.75
CA GLU A 97 17.66 -5.85 1.31
C GLU A 97 18.77 -6.02 2.36
N ASP A 98 18.39 -6.04 3.64
CA ASP A 98 19.31 -6.35 4.73
C ASP A 98 19.67 -7.84 4.78
N ILE A 99 18.72 -8.72 4.50
CA ILE A 99 18.96 -10.17 4.37
C ILE A 99 19.89 -10.43 3.19
N GLU A 100 19.70 -9.76 2.05
CA GLU A 100 20.59 -9.90 0.89
C GLU A 100 22.01 -9.37 1.15
N ARG A 101 22.15 -8.24 1.85
CA ARG A 101 23.45 -7.74 2.32
C ARG A 101 24.12 -8.72 3.29
N LEU A 102 23.39 -9.23 4.28
CA LEU A 102 23.91 -10.23 5.21
C LEU A 102 24.31 -11.52 4.49
N ILE A 103 23.55 -11.98 3.51
CA ILE A 103 23.89 -13.16 2.70
C ILE A 103 25.13 -12.89 1.82
N HIS A 104 25.27 -11.68 1.29
CA HIS A 104 26.43 -11.26 0.53
C HIS A 104 27.69 -11.24 1.42
N ASP A 105 27.59 -10.72 2.63
CA ASP A 105 28.70 -10.61 3.59
C ASP A 105 29.08 -11.98 4.17
N LEU A 106 28.15 -12.94 4.21
CA LEU A 106 28.42 -14.33 4.60
C LEU A 106 29.16 -15.15 3.52
N LYS A 107 29.31 -14.64 2.29
CA LYS A 107 29.96 -15.37 1.18
C LYS A 107 31.45 -15.10 1.04
N ILE A 108 32.21 -15.09 2.13
CA ILE A 108 33.68 -15.19 2.16
C ILE A 108 33.99 -15.96 3.46
N GLU A 109 34.51 -17.19 3.50
CA GLU A 109 35.64 -17.78 2.78
C GLU A 109 35.31 -19.21 2.29
N LYS A 110 35.48 -19.47 0.99
CA LYS A 110 35.83 -20.82 0.51
C LYS A 110 37.34 -20.93 0.53
N GLY A 111 37.87 -21.31 1.69
CA GLY A 111 39.27 -21.65 1.86
C GLY A 111 39.41 -22.71 2.92
N PHE A 112 39.08 -23.96 2.59
CA PHE A 112 39.73 -25.21 2.99
C PHE A 112 39.19 -26.35 2.11
#